data_AF-A0AAU5WVA4-F1
#
_entry.id   AF-A0AAU5WVA4-F1
#
_cell.length_a   1.000
_cell.length_b   1.000
_cell.length_c   1.000
_cell.angle_alpha   90.00
_cell.angle_beta   90.00
_cell.angle_gamma   90.00
#
_symmetry.space_group_name_H-M   'P 1'
#
loop_
_entity.id
_entity.type
_entity.pdbx_description
1 polymer ?
#
loop_
_entity_poly.entity_id
_entity_poly.type
_entity_poly.pdbx_seq_one_letter_code
_entity_poly.pdbx_strand_id
1 'polypeptide(L)'
;MVLDVIEANLGAGLPEGMALLTVIPVRQDDGSPGFRLRGVCCCGDGTEFPKVYGRPRLELGSLVSGDGELPADVLSLMQIWSRTKTRLTRWLDRRLAAHGDRLQLVIWDDTGYRIPWELFWLENDSGRYEGWLGGIVTITRWLSIHTPWPEAVRDYRSAHTCTGPVATYIDGAMDHDLSLLSGYRIERSGSMYELTKALRADGDALALVYVAAHGEFGEQVSECTLGSLSLMHVDPMRFLRLKPSATFVFLNACHSGSLGYDTKWINDRVLRGFAEVFLRSGAAGVLATNGGVGDRLAHEMAGELLRRLRDTPGLSVAQAVRDLRAEAASLAPIDLAAVTGTAANKKLLTLLYRFMYVCYGSPRTQVIPDTAKGAR
;
A
#
# COMPACT_ATOMS: atom_id res chain seq x y z
N MET A 1 -23.81 -20.04 2.95
CA MET A 1 -23.04 -19.80 4.18
C MET A 1 -22.29 -18.50 3.97
N VAL A 2 -22.67 -17.44 4.67
CA VAL A 2 -21.90 -16.19 4.65
C VAL A 2 -20.67 -16.44 5.51
N LEU A 3 -19.48 -16.24 4.96
CA LEU A 3 -18.25 -16.17 5.76
C LEU A 3 -18.28 -14.83 6.50
N ASP A 4 -18.00 -14.85 7.81
CA ASP A 4 -17.99 -13.64 8.62
C ASP A 4 -16.93 -12.65 8.11
N VAL A 5 -17.37 -11.70 7.28
CA VAL A 5 -16.61 -10.50 6.97
C VAL A 5 -16.47 -9.73 8.27
N ILE A 6 -15.28 -9.21 8.58
CA ILE A 6 -15.05 -8.40 9.77
C ILE A 6 -15.61 -6.98 9.54
N GLU A 7 -16.92 -6.88 9.27
CA GLU A 7 -17.73 -5.65 9.31
C GLU A 7 -17.97 -5.18 10.76
N ALA A 8 -16.96 -5.33 11.62
CA ALA A 8 -16.87 -4.52 12.82
C ALA A 8 -16.96 -3.05 12.41
N ASN A 9 -17.54 -2.20 13.27
CA ASN A 9 -17.62 -0.76 13.00
C ASN A 9 -16.22 -0.15 13.00
N LEU A 10 -15.51 -0.19 11.86
CA LEU A 10 -14.09 0.13 11.78
C LEU A 10 -13.81 1.59 12.16
N GLY A 11 -14.77 2.48 11.98
CA GLY A 11 -14.68 3.88 12.41
C GLY A 11 -14.88 4.11 13.92
N ALA A 12 -15.27 3.09 14.69
CA ALA A 12 -15.36 3.20 16.14
C ALA A 12 -13.97 3.05 16.79
N GLY A 13 -13.70 3.87 17.82
CA GLY A 13 -12.47 3.76 18.61
C GLY A 13 -11.19 4.06 17.84
N LEU A 14 -11.24 4.88 16.78
CA LEU A 14 -10.04 5.38 16.09
C LEU A 14 -9.15 6.15 17.09
N PRO A 15 -7.86 5.77 17.28
CA PRO A 15 -6.96 6.49 18.19
C PRO A 15 -6.65 7.92 17.73
N GLU A 16 -6.09 8.74 18.63
CA GLU A 16 -5.79 10.15 18.36
C GLU A 16 -4.95 10.33 17.08
N GLY A 17 -5.32 11.31 16.26
CA GLY A 17 -4.69 11.56 14.95
C GLY A 17 -5.16 10.65 13.83
N MET A 18 -5.94 9.59 14.10
CA MET A 18 -6.42 8.67 13.07
C MET A 18 -7.76 9.10 12.44
N ALA A 19 -7.84 8.93 11.13
CA ALA A 19 -9.05 9.03 10.32
C ALA A 19 -9.18 7.79 9.41
N LEU A 20 -10.43 7.45 9.07
CA LEU A 20 -10.80 6.38 8.15
C LEU A 20 -11.58 6.97 6.98
N LEU A 21 -11.18 6.68 5.75
CA LEU A 21 -11.96 6.92 4.53
C LEU A 21 -12.40 5.56 3.98
N THR A 22 -13.70 5.31 3.94
CA THR A 22 -14.29 4.10 3.35
C THR A 22 -14.80 4.43 1.95
N VAL A 23 -14.37 3.64 0.97
CA VAL A 23 -14.80 3.70 -0.43
C VAL A 23 -15.81 2.58 -0.65
N ILE A 24 -17.08 2.94 -0.70
CA ILE A 24 -18.19 1.99 -0.66
C ILE A 24 -18.68 1.76 -2.10
N PRO A 25 -18.56 0.54 -2.67
CA PRO A 25 -19.07 0.26 -4.01
C PRO A 25 -20.59 0.38 -4.05
N VAL A 26 -21.12 0.99 -5.10
CA VAL A 26 -22.56 1.17 -5.34
C VAL A 26 -22.88 1.01 -6.84
N ARG A 27 -24.17 1.05 -7.17
CA ARG A 27 -24.66 1.23 -8.54
C ARG A 27 -25.08 2.68 -8.72
N GLN A 28 -24.82 3.24 -9.90
CA GLN A 28 -25.42 4.50 -10.34
C GLN A 28 -26.85 4.26 -10.84
N ASP A 29 -27.62 5.32 -11.09
CA ASP A 29 -29.03 5.25 -11.49
C ASP A 29 -29.26 4.51 -12.83
N ASP A 30 -28.24 4.47 -13.69
CA ASP A 30 -28.19 3.71 -14.96
C ASP A 30 -27.75 2.24 -14.78
N GLY A 31 -27.55 1.78 -13.53
CA GLY A 31 -27.05 0.45 -13.19
C GLY A 31 -25.53 0.26 -13.41
N SER A 32 -24.79 1.28 -13.84
CA SER A 32 -23.34 1.20 -14.02
C SER A 32 -22.59 1.16 -12.67
N PRO A 33 -21.36 0.61 -12.62
CA PRO A 33 -20.58 0.52 -11.38
C PRO A 33 -20.03 1.89 -10.95
N GLY A 34 -20.20 2.20 -9.66
CA GLY A 34 -19.68 3.42 -9.04
C GLY A 34 -19.32 3.22 -7.57
N PHE A 35 -18.99 4.31 -6.89
CA PHE A 35 -18.68 4.35 -5.47
C PHE A 35 -19.27 5.59 -4.79
N ARG A 36 -19.55 5.47 -3.50
CA ARG A 36 -19.72 6.61 -2.58
C ARG A 36 -18.56 6.60 -1.56
N LEU A 37 -18.44 7.68 -0.80
CA LEU A 37 -17.42 7.80 0.25
C LEU A 37 -18.08 8.00 1.61
N ARG A 38 -17.41 7.53 2.67
CA ARG A 38 -17.70 7.87 4.07
C ARG A 38 -16.38 8.16 4.80
N GLY A 39 -16.31 9.26 5.55
CA GLY A 39 -15.15 9.64 6.36
C GLY A 39 -15.47 9.60 7.86
N VAL A 40 -14.60 9.00 8.67
CA VAL A 40 -14.71 8.97 10.15
C VAL A 40 -13.37 9.42 10.74
N CYS A 41 -13.36 10.00 11.95
CA CYS A 41 -12.13 10.44 12.60
C CYS A 41 -12.24 10.38 14.13
N CYS A 42 -11.12 10.19 14.82
CA CYS A 42 -11.04 10.13 16.28
C CYS A 42 -11.69 11.33 17.02
N CYS A 43 -11.85 12.48 16.37
CA CYS A 43 -12.40 13.71 16.95
C CYS A 43 -13.84 14.07 16.51
N GLY A 44 -14.60 13.16 15.90
CA GLY A 44 -16.02 13.43 15.60
C GLY A 44 -16.74 12.43 14.70
N ASP A 45 -18.05 12.65 14.55
CA ASP A 45 -18.97 11.74 13.87
C ASP A 45 -18.68 11.50 12.37
N GLY A 46 -19.22 10.39 11.88
CA GLY A 46 -19.06 9.96 10.49
C GLY A 46 -19.70 10.94 9.49
N THR A 47 -18.88 11.46 8.58
CA THR A 47 -19.30 12.26 7.42
C THR A 47 -19.61 11.32 6.23
N GLU A 48 -20.89 11.19 5.88
CA GLU A 48 -21.31 10.61 4.60
C GLU A 48 -21.13 11.63 3.47
N PHE A 49 -20.58 11.21 2.34
CA PHE A 49 -20.44 12.06 1.15
C PHE A 49 -21.54 11.71 0.15
N PRO A 50 -22.60 12.53 -0.01
CA PRO A 50 -23.83 12.12 -0.70
C PRO A 50 -23.72 12.07 -2.24
N LYS A 51 -22.53 12.34 -2.81
CA LYS A 51 -22.30 12.23 -4.24
C LYS A 51 -21.82 10.82 -4.57
N VAL A 52 -22.56 10.11 -5.41
CA VAL A 52 -22.07 8.92 -6.11
C VAL A 52 -21.12 9.35 -7.23
N TYR A 53 -20.09 8.55 -7.48
CA TYR A 53 -19.12 8.73 -8.56
C TYR A 53 -19.04 7.43 -9.37
N GLY A 54 -19.03 7.50 -10.70
CA GLY A 54 -18.77 6.32 -11.54
C GLY A 54 -17.36 5.76 -11.38
N ARG A 55 -17.14 4.50 -11.77
CA ARG A 55 -15.83 3.84 -11.77
C ARG A 55 -14.77 4.68 -12.51
N PRO A 56 -13.70 5.15 -11.86
CA PRO A 56 -12.64 5.91 -12.52
C PRO A 56 -11.69 4.98 -13.30
N ARG A 57 -11.07 5.50 -14.35
CA ARG A 57 -9.96 4.85 -15.08
C ARG A 57 -8.64 5.48 -14.66
N LEU A 58 -8.23 5.22 -13.41
CA LEU A 58 -7.05 5.85 -12.77
C LEU A 58 -6.04 4.84 -12.24
N GLU A 59 -6.10 3.59 -12.69
CA GLU A 59 -5.16 2.55 -12.28
C GLU A 59 -3.73 2.91 -12.71
N LEU A 60 -2.89 3.24 -11.73
CA LEU A 60 -1.57 3.82 -11.98
C LEU A 60 -0.63 2.86 -12.74
N GLY A 61 -0.72 1.55 -12.48
CA GLY A 61 0.02 0.54 -13.23
C GLY A 61 -0.35 0.48 -14.72
N SER A 62 -1.62 0.69 -15.06
CA SER A 62 -2.07 0.72 -16.46
C SER A 62 -1.72 2.03 -17.15
N LEU A 63 -1.92 3.17 -16.46
CA LEU A 63 -1.63 4.51 -16.98
C LEU A 63 -0.14 4.74 -17.28
N VAL A 64 0.76 4.07 -16.55
CA VAL A 64 2.23 4.25 -16.65
C VAL A 64 2.91 3.02 -17.31
N SER A 65 2.15 2.27 -18.11
CA SER A 65 2.64 1.15 -18.91
C SER A 65 3.43 1.63 -20.15
N GLY A 66 4.01 0.70 -20.91
CA GLY A 66 4.85 1.03 -22.08
C GLY A 66 4.12 1.81 -23.19
N ASP A 67 2.82 1.52 -23.37
CA ASP A 67 1.91 2.21 -24.28
C ASP A 67 0.98 3.20 -23.53
N GLY A 68 1.39 3.63 -22.33
CA GLY A 68 0.60 4.44 -21.41
C GLY A 68 0.66 5.96 -21.67
N GLU A 69 0.02 6.70 -20.78
CA GLU A 69 0.01 8.17 -20.76
C GLU A 69 1.37 8.73 -20.28
N LEU A 70 1.72 9.95 -20.69
CA LEU A 70 2.94 10.58 -20.19
C LEU A 70 2.79 10.91 -18.69
N PRO A 71 3.86 10.76 -17.88
CA PRO A 71 3.84 11.10 -16.45
C PRO A 71 3.27 12.48 -16.09
N ALA A 72 3.46 13.51 -16.93
CA ALA A 72 2.86 14.83 -16.75
C ALA A 72 1.33 14.81 -16.90
N ASP A 73 0.82 14.05 -17.88
CA ASP A 73 -0.61 13.91 -18.16
C ASP A 73 -1.31 13.05 -17.08
N VAL A 74 -0.65 12.01 -16.58
CA VAL A 74 -1.12 11.21 -15.44
C VAL A 74 -1.32 12.06 -14.18
N LEU A 75 -0.35 12.92 -13.85
CA LEU A 75 -0.47 13.85 -12.72
C LEU A 75 -1.54 14.91 -12.97
N SER A 76 -1.62 15.48 -14.18
CA SER A 76 -2.64 16.46 -14.55
C SER A 76 -4.05 15.87 -14.46
N LEU A 77 -4.25 14.64 -14.92
CA LEU A 77 -5.49 13.87 -14.80
C LEU A 77 -5.87 13.64 -13.33
N MET A 78 -4.90 13.34 -12.45
CA MET A 78 -5.14 13.21 -11.01
C MET A 78 -5.53 14.54 -10.34
N GLN A 79 -4.95 15.67 -10.73
CA GLN A 79 -5.37 17.00 -10.26
C GLN A 79 -6.81 17.32 -10.70
N ILE A 80 -7.11 17.17 -12.00
CA ILE A 80 -8.45 17.39 -12.58
C ILE A 80 -9.48 16.49 -11.88
N TRP A 81 -9.16 15.21 -11.69
CA TRP A 81 -10.05 14.29 -10.99
C TRP A 81 -10.26 14.71 -9.53
N SER A 82 -9.21 15.06 -8.78
CA SER A 82 -9.31 15.41 -7.36
C SER A 82 -10.10 16.70 -7.12
N ARG A 83 -9.89 17.73 -7.94
CA ARG A 83 -10.61 19.02 -7.87
C ARG A 83 -12.13 18.88 -7.85
N THR A 84 -12.67 17.89 -8.56
CA THR A 84 -14.13 17.62 -8.59
C THR A 84 -14.70 16.97 -7.31
N LYS A 85 -13.88 16.71 -6.28
CA LYS A 85 -14.26 16.08 -4.99
C LYS A 85 -14.25 17.09 -3.83
N THR A 86 -14.63 18.35 -4.08
CA THR A 86 -14.60 19.47 -3.12
C THR A 86 -15.07 19.17 -1.69
N ARG A 87 -16.07 18.29 -1.49
CA ARG A 87 -16.48 17.85 -0.14
C ARG A 87 -15.41 17.03 0.59
N LEU A 88 -14.74 16.10 -0.11
CA LEU A 88 -13.61 15.31 0.42
C LEU A 88 -12.42 16.21 0.71
N THR A 89 -12.06 17.10 -0.22
CA THR A 89 -11.00 18.10 -0.06
C THR A 89 -11.19 18.91 1.24
N ARG A 90 -12.39 19.47 1.42
CA ARG A 90 -12.77 20.22 2.65
C ARG A 90 -12.83 19.36 3.90
N TRP A 91 -13.09 18.05 3.81
CA TRP A 91 -13.06 17.16 4.96
C TRP A 91 -11.61 16.86 5.37
N LEU A 92 -10.75 16.51 4.42
CA LEU A 92 -9.30 16.28 4.62
C LEU A 92 -8.61 17.51 5.20
N ASP A 93 -8.84 18.69 4.63
CA ASP A 93 -8.32 19.96 5.15
C ASP A 93 -8.76 20.21 6.61
N ARG A 94 -10.05 20.00 6.94
CA ARG A 94 -10.53 20.06 8.33
C ARG A 94 -9.98 18.95 9.24
N ARG A 95 -9.34 17.89 8.74
CA ARG A 95 -8.61 16.91 9.56
C ARG A 95 -7.15 17.32 9.74
N LEU A 96 -6.52 17.85 8.69
CA LEU A 96 -5.17 18.44 8.75
C LEU A 96 -5.13 19.65 9.70
N ALA A 97 -6.10 20.54 9.64
CA ALA A 97 -6.21 21.67 10.58
C ALA A 97 -6.39 21.23 12.06
N ALA A 98 -6.91 20.02 12.31
CA ALA A 98 -7.17 19.50 13.66
C ALA A 98 -6.02 18.66 14.23
N HIS A 99 -5.25 17.96 13.38
CA HIS A 99 -4.21 17.02 13.82
C HIS A 99 -2.80 17.40 13.35
N GLY A 100 -2.68 18.28 12.36
CA GLY A 100 -1.45 18.60 11.67
C GLY A 100 -0.77 17.36 11.10
N ASP A 101 0.54 17.35 11.16
CA ASP A 101 1.42 16.34 10.56
C ASP A 101 1.38 15.00 11.32
N ARG A 102 0.58 14.93 12.40
CA ARG A 102 0.20 13.69 13.13
C ARG A 102 -0.98 12.96 12.49
N LEU A 103 -1.62 13.52 11.45
CA LEU A 103 -2.76 12.88 10.78
C LEU A 103 -2.34 11.56 10.12
N GLN A 104 -3.05 10.50 10.48
CA GLN A 104 -2.96 9.17 9.90
C GLN A 104 -4.27 8.85 9.19
N LEU A 105 -4.23 8.58 7.88
CA LEU A 105 -5.41 8.26 7.09
C LEU A 105 -5.38 6.80 6.66
N VAL A 106 -6.36 6.04 7.12
CA VAL A 106 -6.60 4.67 6.67
C VAL A 106 -7.65 4.71 5.58
N ILE A 107 -7.37 4.06 4.45
CA ILE A 107 -8.26 4.05 3.29
C ILE A 107 -8.74 2.62 3.05
N TRP A 108 -10.00 2.37 3.36
CA TRP A 108 -10.66 1.08 3.13
C TRP A 108 -11.35 1.12 1.76
N ASP A 109 -10.79 0.42 0.77
CA ASP A 109 -11.24 0.46 -0.62
C ASP A 109 -11.39 -0.94 -1.23
N ASP A 110 -12.58 -1.53 -1.03
CA ASP A 110 -12.96 -2.84 -1.57
C ASP A 110 -13.64 -2.75 -2.95
N THR A 111 -13.51 -1.62 -3.67
CA THR A 111 -14.16 -1.44 -4.99
C THR A 111 -13.51 -2.24 -6.12
N GLY A 112 -12.26 -2.68 -5.94
CA GLY A 112 -11.43 -3.23 -7.01
C GLY A 112 -11.05 -2.22 -8.10
N TYR A 113 -11.34 -0.92 -7.94
CA TYR A 113 -11.04 0.11 -8.95
C TYR A 113 -9.58 0.59 -8.90
N ARG A 114 -8.79 0.10 -7.94
CA ARG A 114 -7.35 0.38 -7.75
C ARG A 114 -7.00 1.87 -7.83
N ILE A 115 -7.85 2.71 -7.22
CA ILE A 115 -7.71 4.16 -7.19
C ILE A 115 -6.39 4.53 -6.46
N PRO A 116 -5.52 5.39 -7.03
CA PRO A 116 -4.28 5.83 -6.41
C PRO A 116 -4.56 7.01 -5.48
N TRP A 117 -5.20 6.74 -4.34
CA TRP A 117 -5.57 7.75 -3.33
C TRP A 117 -4.39 8.56 -2.79
N GLU A 118 -3.19 7.98 -2.84
CA GLU A 118 -1.93 8.63 -2.51
C GLU A 118 -1.62 9.80 -3.47
N LEU A 119 -2.05 9.71 -4.74
CA LEU A 119 -1.99 10.79 -5.73
C LEU A 119 -3.27 11.67 -5.74
N PHE A 120 -4.11 11.63 -4.70
CA PHE A 120 -5.17 12.64 -4.56
C PHE A 120 -4.52 14.02 -4.37
N TRP A 121 -4.83 14.99 -5.24
CA TRP A 121 -4.37 16.37 -5.07
C TRP A 121 -5.24 17.09 -4.04
N LEU A 122 -4.62 17.53 -2.95
CA LEU A 122 -5.23 18.43 -1.99
C LEU A 122 -4.91 19.87 -2.40
N GLU A 123 -5.95 20.65 -2.64
CA GLU A 123 -5.90 22.09 -2.91
C GLU A 123 -6.59 22.77 -1.73
N ASN A 124 -5.93 23.70 -1.03
CA ASN A 124 -6.50 24.32 0.17
C ASN A 124 -6.26 25.83 0.25
N ASP A 125 -7.28 26.55 0.73
CA ASP A 125 -7.36 28.02 0.70
C ASP A 125 -6.24 28.74 1.50
N SER A 126 -5.44 27.99 2.28
CA SER A 126 -4.31 28.49 3.06
C SER A 126 -2.93 28.20 2.44
N GLY A 127 -2.85 27.40 1.36
CA GLY A 127 -1.61 26.90 0.75
C GLY A 127 -0.75 25.97 1.63
N ARG A 128 -0.97 25.94 2.95
CA ARG A 128 -0.14 25.22 3.93
C ARG A 128 -0.04 23.71 3.68
N TYR A 129 -1.07 23.12 3.06
CA TYR A 129 -1.17 21.69 2.82
C TYR A 129 -1.57 21.40 1.36
N GLU A 130 -1.17 22.26 0.42
CA GLU A 130 -1.36 21.98 -1.01
C GLU A 130 -0.37 20.91 -1.49
N GLY A 131 -0.83 19.95 -2.30
CA GLY A 131 0.00 18.92 -2.91
C GLY A 131 -0.61 17.51 -2.92
N TRP A 132 0.24 16.51 -3.15
CA TRP A 132 -0.17 15.09 -3.20
C TRP A 132 -0.40 14.51 -1.80
N LEU A 133 -1.60 14.01 -1.54
CA LEU A 133 -2.05 13.55 -0.22
C LEU A 133 -1.10 12.52 0.41
N GLY A 134 -0.52 11.62 -0.38
CA GLY A 134 0.41 10.59 0.07
C GLY A 134 1.78 11.10 0.52
N GLY A 135 2.15 12.35 0.20
CA GLY A 135 3.31 13.04 0.77
C GLY A 135 2.96 13.93 1.97
N ILE A 136 1.72 14.38 2.09
CA ILE A 136 1.25 15.23 3.19
C ILE A 136 0.85 14.39 4.42
N VAL A 137 0.15 13.28 4.20
CA VAL A 137 -0.51 12.47 5.23
C VAL A 137 0.12 11.08 5.32
N THR A 138 0.23 10.52 6.52
CA THR A 138 0.61 9.11 6.70
C THR A 138 -0.56 8.23 6.28
N ILE A 139 -0.52 7.72 5.04
CA ILE A 139 -1.58 6.86 4.47
C ILE A 139 -1.25 5.38 4.65
N THR A 140 -2.22 4.59 5.12
CA THR A 140 -2.28 3.15 4.84
C THR A 140 -3.62 2.75 4.22
N ARG A 141 -3.64 1.56 3.63
CA ARG A 141 -4.84 0.91 3.06
C ARG A 141 -5.34 -0.20 3.97
N TRP A 142 -6.65 -0.41 3.92
CA TRP A 142 -7.33 -1.56 4.52
C TRP A 142 -8.26 -2.20 3.48
N LEU A 143 -8.62 -3.46 3.70
CA LEU A 143 -9.41 -4.29 2.80
C LEU A 143 -10.24 -5.30 3.60
N SER A 144 -11.31 -5.82 3.01
CA SER A 144 -12.07 -6.94 3.60
C SER A 144 -11.23 -8.21 3.61
N ILE A 145 -10.83 -8.66 4.80
CA ILE A 145 -10.07 -9.90 5.00
C ILE A 145 -11.04 -11.04 5.23
N HIS A 146 -11.00 -12.06 4.36
CA HIS A 146 -11.92 -13.20 4.39
C HIS A 146 -11.20 -14.43 4.95
N THR A 147 -11.35 -14.68 6.26
CA THR A 147 -10.65 -15.76 6.95
C THR A 147 -11.53 -16.46 8.00
N PRO A 148 -11.51 -17.80 8.10
CA PRO A 148 -12.08 -18.51 9.24
C PRO A 148 -11.29 -18.36 10.55
N TRP A 149 -10.20 -17.57 10.55
CA TRP A 149 -9.33 -17.29 11.69
C TRP A 149 -9.22 -15.77 11.92
N PRO A 150 -10.31 -15.10 12.36
CA PRO A 150 -10.29 -13.65 12.59
C PRO A 150 -9.28 -13.25 13.68
N GLU A 151 -8.96 -14.14 14.61
CA GLU A 151 -7.97 -13.93 15.66
C GLU A 151 -6.50 -14.04 15.17
N ALA A 152 -6.29 -14.35 13.88
CA ALA A 152 -5.01 -14.14 13.21
C ALA A 152 -4.84 -12.72 12.66
N VAL A 153 -5.94 -12.04 12.31
CA VAL A 153 -5.92 -10.70 11.70
C VAL A 153 -5.49 -9.65 12.74
N ARG A 154 -4.61 -8.73 12.33
CA ARG A 154 -4.15 -7.63 13.17
C ARG A 154 -4.96 -6.37 12.93
N ASP A 155 -5.49 -5.80 14.01
CA ASP A 155 -6.26 -4.56 13.95
C ASP A 155 -5.36 -3.37 13.54
N TYR A 156 -5.69 -2.72 12.43
CA TYR A 156 -4.98 -1.56 11.91
C TYR A 156 -4.97 -0.35 12.88
N ARG A 157 -5.90 -0.32 13.86
CA ARG A 157 -5.95 0.71 14.91
C ARG A 157 -4.88 0.50 15.98
N SER A 158 -4.32 -0.71 16.09
CA SER A 158 -3.22 -1.01 17.02
C SER A 158 -1.88 -0.51 16.51
N ALA A 159 -0.97 -0.15 17.41
CA ALA A 159 0.45 -0.03 17.08
C ALA A 159 1.11 -1.42 17.13
N HIS A 160 2.12 -1.64 16.30
CA HIS A 160 2.86 -2.91 16.25
C HIS A 160 4.35 -2.62 16.11
N THR A 161 5.19 -3.39 16.79
CA THR A 161 6.65 -3.31 16.68
C THR A 161 7.16 -4.68 16.28
N CYS A 162 7.69 -4.79 15.06
CA CYS A 162 8.13 -6.04 14.47
C CYS A 162 9.61 -6.28 14.81
N THR A 163 9.91 -7.37 15.52
CA THR A 163 11.27 -7.66 16.04
C THR A 163 11.68 -9.11 15.75
N GLY A 164 12.94 -9.32 15.38
CA GLY A 164 13.49 -10.61 14.94
C GLY A 164 14.31 -10.48 13.65
N PRO A 165 14.70 -11.59 13.01
CA PRO A 165 15.47 -11.55 11.77
C PRO A 165 14.62 -11.16 10.55
N VAL A 166 15.29 -10.99 9.42
CA VAL A 166 14.67 -10.77 8.10
C VAL A 166 14.61 -12.11 7.35
N ALA A 167 13.42 -12.67 7.16
CA ALA A 167 13.26 -13.76 6.18
C ALA A 167 13.23 -13.16 4.77
N THR A 168 13.93 -13.75 3.80
CA THR A 168 14.03 -13.14 2.47
C THR A 168 14.09 -14.13 1.32
N TYR A 169 13.50 -13.75 0.20
CA TYR A 169 13.81 -14.27 -1.12
C TYR A 169 14.15 -13.07 -2.02
N ILE A 170 15.23 -13.21 -2.77
CA ILE A 170 15.69 -12.23 -3.75
C ILE A 170 15.95 -13.02 -5.02
N ASP A 171 15.23 -12.68 -6.08
CA ASP A 171 15.37 -13.30 -7.39
C ASP A 171 16.74 -13.00 -8.02
N GLY A 172 17.19 -13.84 -8.96
CA GLY A 172 18.46 -13.65 -9.66
C GLY A 172 18.57 -12.32 -10.41
N ALA A 173 17.47 -11.78 -10.95
CA ALA A 173 17.45 -10.44 -11.55
C ALA A 173 17.66 -9.32 -10.52
N MET A 174 17.33 -9.59 -9.24
CA MET A 174 17.29 -8.61 -8.15
C MET A 174 18.42 -8.80 -7.12
N ASP A 175 19.41 -9.67 -7.35
CA ASP A 175 20.43 -10.03 -6.34
C ASP A 175 21.22 -8.83 -5.78
N HIS A 176 21.24 -7.70 -6.50
CA HIS A 176 21.77 -6.43 -6.01
C HIS A 176 21.06 -5.90 -4.73
N ASP A 177 19.79 -6.25 -4.49
CA ASP A 177 19.06 -5.97 -3.24
C ASP A 177 19.66 -6.67 -2.01
N LEU A 178 20.46 -7.73 -2.18
CA LEU A 178 21.13 -8.41 -1.05
C LEU A 178 22.03 -7.44 -0.26
N SER A 179 22.61 -6.45 -0.95
CA SER A 179 23.42 -5.39 -0.34
C SER A 179 22.64 -4.57 0.70
N LEU A 180 21.34 -4.36 0.49
CA LEU A 180 20.45 -3.58 1.37
C LEU A 180 20.24 -4.27 2.73
N LEU A 181 20.41 -5.58 2.79
CA LEU A 181 20.20 -6.40 3.98
C LEU A 181 21.49 -6.73 4.75
N SER A 182 22.65 -6.27 4.26
CA SER A 182 23.98 -6.62 4.77
C SER A 182 24.23 -6.33 6.27
N GLY A 183 23.47 -5.43 6.88
CA GLY A 183 23.53 -5.12 8.31
C GLY A 183 22.67 -6.01 9.23
N TYR A 184 21.81 -6.88 8.68
CA TYR A 184 20.78 -7.61 9.44
C TYR A 184 21.05 -9.12 9.55
N ARG A 185 20.45 -9.78 10.55
CA ARG A 185 20.33 -11.25 10.61
C ARG A 185 19.32 -11.69 9.56
N ILE A 186 19.79 -12.25 8.45
CA ILE A 186 18.93 -12.72 7.35
C ILE A 186 18.74 -14.24 7.33
N GLU A 187 17.57 -14.68 6.89
CA GLU A 187 17.25 -16.06 6.54
C GLU A 187 16.88 -16.12 5.04
N ARG A 188 17.87 -16.39 4.17
CA ARG A 188 17.68 -16.41 2.71
C ARG A 188 17.08 -17.75 2.25
N SER A 189 16.00 -17.66 1.47
CA SER A 189 15.41 -18.74 0.67
C SER A 189 15.85 -18.60 -0.79
N GLY A 190 16.05 -19.71 -1.51
CA GLY A 190 16.41 -19.74 -2.93
C GLY A 190 15.22 -19.57 -3.88
N SER A 191 13.98 -19.70 -3.38
CA SER A 191 12.75 -19.48 -4.16
C SER A 191 11.60 -18.97 -3.29
N MET A 192 10.56 -18.39 -3.92
CA MET A 192 9.29 -18.08 -3.22
C MET A 192 8.60 -19.34 -2.67
N TYR A 193 8.80 -20.51 -3.27
CA TYR A 193 8.28 -21.77 -2.71
C TYR A 193 8.98 -22.14 -1.39
N GLU A 194 10.30 -21.96 -1.31
CA GLU A 194 11.04 -22.17 -0.06
C GLU A 194 10.68 -21.13 1.00
N LEU A 195 10.54 -19.86 0.63
CA LEU A 195 10.13 -18.80 1.56
C LEU A 195 8.72 -19.09 2.10
N THR A 196 7.74 -19.38 1.25
CA THR A 196 6.38 -19.70 1.69
C THR A 196 6.33 -21.00 2.52
N LYS A 197 7.16 -21.99 2.23
CA LYS A 197 7.34 -23.18 3.08
C LYS A 197 7.92 -22.83 4.46
N ALA A 198 8.93 -21.96 4.54
CA ALA A 198 9.54 -21.52 5.79
C ALA A 198 8.59 -20.64 6.64
N LEU A 199 7.73 -19.85 6.00
CA LEU A 199 6.71 -19.03 6.66
C LEU A 199 5.48 -19.84 7.13
N ARG A 200 5.21 -20.99 6.52
CA ARG A 200 4.16 -21.95 6.92
C ARG A 200 4.53 -22.80 8.14
N ALA A 201 5.81 -22.95 8.45
CA ALA A 201 6.27 -23.65 9.64
C ALA A 201 6.15 -22.76 10.89
N ASP A 202 6.01 -23.39 12.06
CA ASP A 202 6.29 -22.71 13.32
C ASP A 202 7.80 -22.48 13.46
N GLY A 203 8.21 -21.36 14.06
CA GLY A 203 9.62 -21.00 14.23
C GLY A 203 9.80 -19.60 14.83
N ASP A 204 11.06 -19.18 14.99
CA ASP A 204 11.44 -17.88 15.54
C ASP A 204 10.70 -16.72 14.87
N ALA A 205 10.18 -15.80 15.68
CA ALA A 205 9.42 -14.65 15.21
C ALA A 205 10.28 -13.71 14.36
N LEU A 206 9.67 -13.11 13.33
CA LEU A 206 10.35 -12.26 12.33
C LEU A 206 10.06 -10.77 12.56
N ALA A 207 11.02 -9.90 12.23
CA ALA A 207 10.75 -8.48 12.06
C ALA A 207 10.16 -8.19 10.67
N LEU A 208 10.77 -8.79 9.65
CA LEU A 208 10.52 -8.47 8.24
C LEU A 208 10.51 -9.73 7.38
N VAL A 209 9.58 -9.80 6.44
CA VAL A 209 9.72 -10.61 5.22
C VAL A 209 10.08 -9.68 4.07
N TYR A 210 11.23 -9.89 3.42
CA TYR A 210 11.69 -9.10 2.28
C TYR A 210 11.68 -9.93 0.99
N VAL A 211 10.86 -9.53 0.02
CA VAL A 211 10.76 -10.17 -1.29
C VAL A 211 11.16 -9.15 -2.36
N ALA A 212 12.23 -9.43 -3.10
CA ALA A 212 12.62 -8.66 -4.29
C ALA A 212 12.55 -9.57 -5.52
N ALA A 213 11.60 -9.31 -6.42
CA ALA A 213 11.27 -10.20 -7.52
C ALA A 213 10.45 -9.48 -8.61
N HIS A 214 10.31 -10.13 -9.77
CA HIS A 214 9.21 -9.78 -10.67
C HIS A 214 7.86 -10.24 -10.10
N GLY A 215 6.80 -9.52 -10.48
CA GLY A 215 5.42 -9.83 -10.14
C GLY A 215 4.49 -9.42 -11.29
N GLU A 216 3.45 -10.23 -11.49
CA GLU A 216 2.48 -10.12 -12.58
C GLU A 216 1.07 -10.07 -12.00
N PHE A 217 0.13 -9.47 -12.73
CA PHE A 217 -1.25 -9.33 -12.28
C PHE A 217 -2.21 -9.31 -13.48
N GLY A 218 -3.20 -10.22 -13.47
CA GLY A 218 -4.19 -10.38 -14.54
C GLY A 218 -5.64 -10.24 -14.07
N GLU A 219 -6.58 -10.85 -14.81
CA GLU A 219 -8.00 -10.90 -14.43
C GLU A 219 -8.38 -12.17 -13.65
N GLN A 220 -7.51 -13.19 -13.67
CA GLN A 220 -7.69 -14.47 -12.97
C GLN A 220 -6.60 -14.68 -11.91
N VAL A 221 -6.91 -15.37 -10.80
CA VAL A 221 -5.91 -15.64 -9.74
C VAL A 221 -4.73 -16.52 -10.21
N SER A 222 -4.89 -17.23 -11.32
CA SER A 222 -3.81 -17.98 -11.97
C SER A 222 -2.77 -17.07 -12.64
N GLU A 223 -3.20 -15.91 -13.14
CA GLU A 223 -2.39 -14.94 -13.91
C GLU A 223 -1.62 -13.97 -13.00
N CYS A 224 -1.96 -13.91 -11.71
CA CYS A 224 -1.22 -13.13 -10.73
C CYS A 224 -0.05 -13.95 -10.19
N THR A 225 1.19 -13.46 -10.33
CA THR A 225 2.41 -14.17 -9.91
C THR A 225 3.33 -13.27 -9.08
N LEU A 226 4.15 -13.89 -8.23
CA LEU A 226 5.20 -13.21 -7.45
C LEU A 226 6.40 -14.15 -7.34
N GLY A 227 7.56 -13.79 -7.89
CA GLY A 227 8.73 -14.68 -7.95
C GLY A 227 8.39 -16.04 -8.58
N SER A 228 7.69 -16.00 -9.73
CA SER A 228 7.13 -17.15 -10.46
C SER A 228 6.12 -18.02 -9.70
N LEU A 229 5.73 -17.66 -8.46
CA LEU A 229 4.72 -18.38 -7.69
C LEU A 229 3.34 -17.74 -7.87
N SER A 230 2.42 -18.48 -8.49
CA SER A 230 1.04 -18.02 -8.75
C SER A 230 0.24 -17.83 -7.45
N LEU A 231 -0.56 -16.75 -7.41
CA LEU A 231 -1.47 -16.45 -6.30
C LEU A 231 -2.44 -17.60 -6.04
N MET A 232 -2.88 -18.33 -7.07
CA MET A 232 -3.72 -19.53 -6.94
C MET A 232 -3.11 -20.62 -6.01
N HIS A 233 -1.78 -20.71 -5.93
CA HIS A 233 -1.10 -21.63 -5.01
C HIS A 233 -0.83 -21.02 -3.62
N VAL A 234 -0.75 -19.69 -3.54
CA VAL A 234 -0.45 -18.93 -2.32
C VAL A 234 -1.72 -18.66 -1.50
N ASP A 235 -2.87 -18.43 -2.14
CA ASP A 235 -4.17 -18.18 -1.50
C ASP A 235 -4.54 -19.26 -0.45
N PRO A 236 -4.48 -20.58 -0.71
CA PRO A 236 -4.79 -21.59 0.31
C PRO A 236 -3.75 -21.72 1.45
N MET A 237 -2.67 -20.92 1.49
CA MET A 237 -1.64 -21.00 2.51
C MET A 237 -1.97 -20.17 3.77
N ARG A 238 -1.37 -20.56 4.91
CA ARG A 238 -1.33 -19.80 6.17
C ARG A 238 0.11 -19.65 6.63
N PHE A 239 0.57 -18.43 6.83
CA PHE A 239 1.94 -18.16 7.27
C PHE A 239 2.03 -17.99 8.79
N LEU A 240 1.99 -19.13 9.51
CA LEU A 240 1.98 -19.19 10.99
C LEU A 240 3.08 -18.32 11.62
N ARG A 241 4.28 -18.32 11.02
CA ARG A 241 5.46 -17.59 11.50
C ARG A 241 5.31 -16.07 11.51
N LEU A 242 4.31 -15.50 10.81
CA LEU A 242 4.09 -14.05 10.82
C LEU A 242 3.48 -13.57 12.14
N LYS A 243 2.62 -14.40 12.75
CA LYS A 243 1.77 -14.02 13.89
C LYS A 243 2.54 -13.60 15.16
N PRO A 244 3.62 -14.28 15.62
CA PRO A 244 4.20 -14.04 16.95
C PRO A 244 4.65 -12.58 17.21
N SER A 245 5.66 -12.07 16.48
CA SER A 245 6.16 -10.68 16.63
C SER A 245 5.58 -9.72 15.59
N ALA A 246 4.33 -9.95 15.17
CA ALA A 246 3.59 -9.00 14.34
C ALA A 246 4.28 -8.64 13.00
N THR A 247 4.96 -9.60 12.38
CA THR A 247 5.89 -9.42 11.24
C THR A 247 5.39 -8.45 10.17
N PHE A 248 6.25 -7.55 9.70
CA PHE A 248 5.96 -6.72 8.53
C PHE A 248 6.40 -7.41 7.24
N VAL A 249 5.72 -7.17 6.12
CA VAL A 249 6.07 -7.75 4.82
C VAL A 249 6.37 -6.64 3.82
N PHE A 250 7.47 -6.75 3.08
CA PHE A 250 7.82 -5.85 2.01
C PHE A 250 8.01 -6.65 0.72
N LEU A 251 7.06 -6.47 -0.21
CA LEU A 251 7.03 -7.01 -1.55
C LEU A 251 7.57 -5.95 -2.52
N ASN A 252 8.89 -5.91 -2.69
CA ASN A 252 9.58 -5.09 -3.68
C ASN A 252 9.46 -5.74 -5.08
N ALA A 253 8.22 -5.80 -5.58
CA ALA A 253 7.84 -6.46 -6.81
C ALA A 253 6.66 -5.75 -7.48
N CYS A 254 6.65 -5.74 -8.82
CA CYS A 254 5.60 -5.12 -9.64
C CYS A 254 4.21 -5.71 -9.36
N HIS A 255 3.18 -4.85 -9.32
CA HIS A 255 1.76 -5.18 -9.09
C HIS A 255 1.44 -6.04 -7.84
N SER A 256 2.41 -6.27 -6.94
CA SER A 256 2.28 -7.16 -5.76
C SER A 256 1.24 -6.71 -4.73
N GLY A 257 0.86 -5.43 -4.74
CA GLY A 257 -0.18 -4.83 -3.90
C GLY A 257 -1.54 -4.77 -4.58
N SER A 258 -1.62 -5.04 -5.88
CA SER A 258 -2.87 -5.01 -6.63
C SER A 258 -3.87 -6.03 -6.11
N LEU A 259 -5.14 -5.60 -6.07
CA LEU A 259 -6.29 -6.42 -5.70
C LEU A 259 -7.25 -6.52 -6.89
N GLY A 260 -7.85 -7.70 -7.08
CA GLY A 260 -8.81 -7.95 -8.16
C GLY A 260 -9.83 -9.02 -7.80
N TYR A 261 -10.96 -8.99 -8.51
CA TYR A 261 -11.94 -10.07 -8.49
C TYR A 261 -11.55 -11.08 -9.58
N ASP A 262 -11.54 -12.38 -9.27
CA ASP A 262 -11.53 -13.40 -10.32
C ASP A 262 -12.91 -13.42 -10.99
N THR A 263 -12.98 -12.96 -12.23
CA THR A 263 -14.26 -12.73 -12.94
C THR A 263 -14.82 -13.98 -13.63
N LYS A 264 -14.07 -15.10 -13.62
CA LYS A 264 -14.23 -16.18 -14.61
C LYS A 264 -14.33 -17.57 -14.00
N TRP A 265 -13.50 -17.90 -13.02
CA TRP A 265 -13.43 -19.23 -12.40
C TRP A 265 -14.07 -19.24 -11.01
N ILE A 266 -13.82 -18.21 -10.20
CA ILE A 266 -14.38 -18.12 -8.84
C ILE A 266 -15.64 -17.24 -8.83
N ASN A 267 -15.57 -16.03 -9.38
CA ASN A 267 -16.70 -15.09 -9.55
C ASN A 267 -17.54 -14.84 -8.28
N ASP A 268 -16.92 -14.95 -7.10
CA ASP A 268 -17.54 -14.74 -5.79
C ASP A 268 -17.55 -13.27 -5.34
N ARG A 269 -16.91 -12.39 -6.13
CA ARG A 269 -16.70 -10.96 -5.85
C ARG A 269 -15.85 -10.68 -4.60
N VAL A 270 -15.04 -11.64 -4.16
CA VAL A 270 -13.98 -11.40 -3.16
C VAL A 270 -12.73 -10.85 -3.86
N LEU A 271 -12.18 -9.76 -3.33
CA LEU A 271 -10.89 -9.22 -3.78
C LEU A 271 -9.75 -10.13 -3.31
N ARG A 272 -8.83 -10.44 -4.22
CA ARG A 272 -7.64 -11.25 -3.95
C ARG A 272 -6.38 -10.55 -4.47
N GLY A 273 -5.27 -10.81 -3.78
CA GLY A 273 -3.93 -10.31 -4.09
C GLY A 273 -2.96 -10.67 -2.96
N PHE A 274 -1.66 -10.68 -3.22
CA PHE A 274 -0.67 -11.19 -2.26
C PHE A 274 -0.72 -10.47 -0.90
N ALA A 275 -0.99 -9.16 -0.89
CA ALA A 275 -1.11 -8.38 0.34
C ALA A 275 -2.19 -8.92 1.31
N GLU A 276 -3.35 -9.38 0.81
CA GLU A 276 -4.40 -9.95 1.66
C GLU A 276 -3.93 -11.26 2.32
N VAL A 277 -3.22 -12.13 1.58
CA VAL A 277 -2.75 -13.43 2.07
C VAL A 277 -1.79 -13.27 3.26
N PHE A 278 -0.91 -12.27 3.20
CA PHE A 278 0.01 -11.93 4.29
C PHE A 278 -0.72 -11.31 5.50
N LEU A 279 -1.69 -10.42 5.27
CA LEU A 279 -2.49 -9.80 6.35
C LEU A 279 -3.36 -10.82 7.09
N ARG A 280 -4.06 -11.71 6.38
CA ARG A 280 -4.88 -12.77 7.01
C ARG A 280 -4.05 -13.82 7.75
N SER A 281 -2.77 -13.95 7.39
CA SER A 281 -1.80 -14.76 8.11
C SER A 281 -1.19 -14.07 9.35
N GLY A 282 -1.55 -12.82 9.62
CA GLY A 282 -1.19 -12.09 10.85
C GLY A 282 0.02 -11.17 10.75
N ALA A 283 0.39 -10.73 9.54
CA ALA A 283 1.30 -9.60 9.36
C ALA A 283 0.68 -8.31 9.92
N ALA A 284 1.50 -7.40 10.50
CA ALA A 284 1.02 -6.08 10.96
C ALA A 284 0.89 -5.05 9.83
N GLY A 285 1.43 -5.36 8.66
CA GLY A 285 1.29 -4.56 7.45
C GLY A 285 2.07 -5.15 6.30
N VAL A 286 1.74 -4.69 5.09
CA VAL A 286 2.39 -5.08 3.84
C VAL A 286 2.70 -3.84 3.03
N LEU A 287 3.98 -3.60 2.73
CA LEU A 287 4.39 -2.67 1.67
C LEU A 287 4.48 -3.45 0.36
N ALA A 288 3.78 -3.00 -0.67
CA ALA A 288 3.73 -3.63 -1.99
C ALA A 288 3.49 -2.57 -3.08
N THR A 289 3.42 -2.94 -4.36
CA THR A 289 3.19 -1.97 -5.47
C THR A 289 1.89 -2.20 -6.24
N ASN A 290 1.23 -1.12 -6.67
CA ASN A 290 0.03 -1.15 -7.52
C ASN A 290 0.34 -0.91 -9.01
N GLY A 291 1.56 -1.22 -9.46
CA GLY A 291 2.00 -0.99 -10.83
C GLY A 291 3.38 -1.56 -11.14
N GLY A 292 3.83 -1.39 -12.38
CA GLY A 292 5.19 -1.72 -12.80
C GLY A 292 6.20 -0.67 -12.36
N VAL A 293 7.12 -1.05 -11.48
CA VAL A 293 8.26 -0.22 -11.05
C VAL A 293 9.53 -0.75 -11.68
N GLY A 294 10.39 0.13 -12.21
CA GLY A 294 11.65 -0.28 -12.83
C GLY A 294 12.74 -0.58 -11.80
N ASP A 295 13.42 -1.72 -11.94
CA ASP A 295 14.32 -2.37 -10.98
C ASP A 295 15.20 -1.41 -10.16
N ARG A 296 15.98 -0.55 -10.82
CA ARG A 296 16.86 0.44 -10.15
C ARG A 296 16.09 1.36 -9.19
N LEU A 297 14.89 1.80 -9.56
CA LEU A 297 14.06 2.66 -8.71
C LEU A 297 13.37 1.87 -7.59
N ALA A 298 13.14 0.57 -7.78
CA ALA A 298 12.67 -0.32 -6.73
C ALA A 298 13.77 -0.58 -5.69
N HIS A 299 15.02 -0.80 -6.12
CA HIS A 299 16.21 -0.87 -5.27
C HIS A 299 16.43 0.44 -4.50
N GLU A 300 16.41 1.59 -5.19
CA GLU A 300 16.58 2.91 -4.58
C GLU A 300 15.49 3.22 -3.54
N MET A 301 14.22 2.86 -3.81
CA MET A 301 13.13 3.01 -2.84
C MET A 301 13.31 2.10 -1.63
N ALA A 302 13.65 0.82 -1.84
CA ALA A 302 13.82 -0.14 -0.76
C ALA A 302 15.02 0.18 0.14
N GLY A 303 16.16 0.53 -0.46
CA GLY A 303 17.38 0.89 0.26
C GLY A 303 17.19 2.13 1.12
N GLU A 304 16.60 3.19 0.55
CA GLU A 304 16.34 4.44 1.27
C GLU A 304 15.28 4.28 2.37
N LEU A 305 14.26 3.43 2.17
CA LEU A 305 13.29 3.09 3.20
C LEU A 305 13.94 2.34 4.38
N LEU A 306 14.67 1.27 4.09
CA LEU A 306 15.38 0.47 5.11
C LEU A 306 16.41 1.32 5.86
N ARG A 307 17.08 2.25 5.15
CA ARG A 307 17.98 3.24 5.74
C ARG A 307 17.25 4.13 6.74
N ARG A 308 16.09 4.71 6.39
CA ARG A 308 15.31 5.57 7.30
C ARG A 308 14.82 4.85 8.55
N LEU A 309 14.31 3.63 8.41
CA LEU A 309 13.80 2.84 9.53
C LEU A 309 14.89 2.48 10.54
N ARG A 310 16.11 2.22 10.06
CA ARG A 310 17.30 2.00 10.90
C ARG A 310 17.81 3.30 11.54
N ASP A 311 17.93 4.37 10.74
CA ASP A 311 18.55 5.63 11.17
C ASP A 311 17.61 6.48 12.05
N THR A 312 16.30 6.20 12.05
CA THR A 312 15.27 6.95 12.81
C THR A 312 14.42 6.01 13.69
N PRO A 313 14.92 5.62 14.89
CA PRO A 313 14.18 4.74 15.80
C PRO A 313 12.78 5.26 16.13
N GLY A 314 11.78 4.40 16.01
CA GLY A 314 10.37 4.72 16.26
C GLY A 314 9.58 5.26 15.05
N LEU A 315 10.23 5.51 13.92
CA LEU A 315 9.56 5.84 12.66
C LEU A 315 8.71 4.65 12.17
N SER A 316 7.45 4.87 11.79
CA SER A 316 6.62 3.83 11.18
C SER A 316 6.93 3.67 9.70
N VAL A 317 6.66 2.49 9.12
CA VAL A 317 6.88 2.25 7.68
C VAL A 317 6.03 3.19 6.83
N ALA A 318 4.78 3.45 7.25
CA ALA A 318 3.88 4.37 6.55
C ALA A 318 4.34 5.84 6.64
N GLN A 319 5.01 6.24 7.73
CA GLN A 319 5.63 7.57 7.84
C GLN A 319 6.86 7.68 6.92
N ALA A 320 7.77 6.70 6.95
CA ALA A 320 8.93 6.69 6.07
C ALA A 320 8.55 6.72 4.57
N VAL A 321 7.50 6.00 4.18
CA VAL A 321 6.95 6.01 2.81
C VAL A 321 6.27 7.35 2.47
N ARG A 322 5.58 8.01 3.41
CA ARG A 322 5.09 9.39 3.23
C ARG A 322 6.25 10.34 2.95
N ASP A 323 7.30 10.29 3.76
CA ASP A 323 8.43 11.22 3.67
C ASP A 323 9.17 11.05 2.33
N LEU A 324 9.31 9.81 1.87
CA LEU A 324 9.85 9.48 0.55
C LEU A 324 8.99 10.03 -0.60
N ARG A 325 7.66 10.02 -0.47
CA ARG A 325 6.75 10.64 -1.44
C ARG A 325 6.80 12.17 -1.39
N ALA A 326 6.90 12.77 -0.20
CA ALA A 326 7.02 14.22 -0.02
C ALA A 326 8.26 14.78 -0.72
N GLU A 327 9.41 14.10 -0.61
CA GLU A 327 10.64 14.51 -1.29
C GLU A 327 10.51 14.47 -2.81
N ALA A 328 9.96 13.38 -3.37
CA ALA A 328 9.77 13.31 -4.82
C ALA A 328 8.73 14.33 -5.32
N ALA A 329 7.69 14.61 -4.51
CA ALA A 329 6.74 15.69 -4.77
C ALA A 329 7.41 17.07 -4.77
N SER A 330 8.33 17.34 -3.83
CA SER A 330 9.07 18.62 -3.75
C SER A 330 9.99 18.90 -4.94
N LEU A 331 10.33 17.85 -5.70
CA LEU A 331 11.15 17.92 -6.93
C LEU A 331 10.32 17.97 -8.21
N ALA A 332 8.98 17.91 -8.12
CA ALA A 332 8.10 18.07 -9.27
C ALA A 332 7.90 19.57 -9.59
N PRO A 333 7.85 19.95 -10.88
CA PRO A 333 7.46 21.30 -11.29
C PRO A 333 5.99 21.57 -10.94
N ILE A 334 5.71 22.79 -10.48
CA ILE A 334 4.36 23.25 -10.14
C ILE A 334 3.47 23.32 -11.39
N ASP A 335 4.03 23.82 -12.50
CA ASP A 335 3.39 23.79 -13.81
C ASP A 335 3.72 22.49 -14.54
N LEU A 336 2.75 21.57 -14.57
CA LEU A 336 2.84 20.31 -15.31
C LEU A 336 2.72 20.50 -16.84
N ALA A 337 2.06 21.57 -17.31
CA ALA A 337 1.91 21.85 -18.74
C ALA A 337 3.23 22.34 -19.38
N ALA A 338 4.14 22.89 -18.58
CA ALA A 338 5.51 23.20 -19.00
C ALA A 338 6.42 21.95 -19.18
N VAL A 339 5.97 20.74 -18.81
CA VAL A 339 6.80 19.53 -18.80
C VAL A 339 6.87 18.87 -20.19
N THR A 340 7.66 19.48 -21.06
CA THR A 340 7.87 19.01 -22.43
C THR A 340 8.99 17.97 -22.55
N GLY A 341 8.77 16.95 -23.38
CA GLY A 341 9.79 15.98 -23.80
C GLY A 341 10.09 14.83 -22.82
N THR A 342 10.76 13.81 -23.36
CA THR A 342 11.01 12.52 -22.69
C THR A 342 11.88 12.64 -21.44
N ALA A 343 12.91 13.50 -21.47
CA ALA A 343 13.85 13.65 -20.34
C ALA A 343 13.19 14.28 -19.11
N ALA A 344 12.24 15.19 -19.29
CA ALA A 344 11.49 15.80 -18.19
C ALA A 344 10.45 14.83 -17.63
N ASN A 345 9.70 14.15 -18.50
CA ASN A 345 8.75 13.10 -18.10
C ASN A 345 9.43 11.92 -17.38
N LYS A 346 10.65 11.54 -17.78
CA LYS A 346 11.44 10.51 -17.06
C LYS A 346 11.82 10.91 -15.62
N LYS A 347 11.82 12.21 -15.28
CA LYS A 347 11.95 12.65 -13.87
C LYS A 347 10.65 12.44 -13.11
N LEU A 348 9.51 12.85 -13.68
CA LEU A 348 8.17 12.62 -13.09
C LEU A 348 7.85 11.14 -12.89
N LEU A 349 8.37 10.25 -13.74
CA LEU A 349 8.26 8.80 -13.57
C LEU A 349 8.81 8.32 -12.21
N THR A 350 9.87 8.96 -11.69
CA THR A 350 10.44 8.61 -10.38
C THR A 350 9.52 8.98 -9.22
N LEU A 351 8.76 10.08 -9.36
CA LEU A 351 7.67 10.42 -8.44
C LEU A 351 6.58 9.34 -8.54
N LEU A 352 6.05 9.07 -9.73
CA LEU A 352 4.96 8.11 -9.90
C LEU A 352 5.30 6.73 -9.31
N TYR A 353 6.54 6.25 -9.47
CA TYR A 353 6.97 4.99 -8.84
C TYR A 353 6.94 5.06 -7.30
N ARG A 354 7.38 6.14 -6.64
CA ARG A 354 7.23 6.29 -5.16
C ARG A 354 5.77 6.31 -4.70
N PHE A 355 4.84 6.69 -5.59
CA PHE A 355 3.39 6.66 -5.34
C PHE A 355 2.71 5.35 -5.79
N MET A 356 3.37 4.48 -6.57
CA MET A 356 2.91 3.11 -6.83
C MET A 356 3.05 2.19 -5.61
N TYR A 357 4.04 2.46 -4.74
CA TYR A 357 4.16 1.78 -3.45
C TYR A 357 2.98 2.12 -2.55
N VAL A 358 2.36 1.10 -1.94
CA VAL A 358 1.23 1.21 -1.03
C VAL A 358 1.48 0.40 0.24
N CYS A 359 1.16 1.00 1.39
CA CYS A 359 1.23 0.34 2.70
C CYS A 359 -0.16 -0.15 3.09
N TYR A 360 -0.38 -1.45 3.19
CA TYR A 360 -1.56 -2.02 3.85
C TYR A 360 -1.30 -2.25 5.35
N GLY A 361 -2.35 -2.18 6.17
CA GLY A 361 -2.27 -2.44 7.61
C GLY A 361 -2.20 -1.19 8.47
N SER A 362 -1.58 -1.30 9.67
CA SER A 362 -1.52 -0.18 10.61
C SER A 362 -0.52 0.91 10.17
N PRO A 363 -0.91 2.21 10.20
CA PRO A 363 0.03 3.32 10.00
C PRO A 363 1.00 3.49 11.18
N ARG A 364 0.85 2.72 12.26
CA ARG A 364 1.70 2.68 13.46
C ARG A 364 2.48 1.37 13.59
N THR A 365 2.76 0.70 12.48
CA THR A 365 3.70 -0.43 12.44
C THR A 365 5.14 0.06 12.27
N GLN A 366 5.99 -0.29 13.24
CA GLN A 366 7.44 -0.05 13.26
C GLN A 366 8.18 -1.37 13.02
N VAL A 367 9.35 -1.34 12.38
CA VAL A 367 10.16 -2.54 12.09
C VAL A 367 11.56 -2.35 12.65
N ILE A 368 12.01 -3.28 13.48
CA ILE A 368 13.32 -3.27 14.16
C ILE A 368 13.97 -4.65 13.92
N PRO A 369 14.68 -4.84 12.79
CA PRO A 369 15.34 -6.11 12.50
C PRO A 369 16.55 -6.35 13.40
N ASP A 370 16.79 -7.62 13.74
CA ASP A 370 18.02 -8.07 14.38
C ASP A 370 19.24 -7.67 13.54
N THR A 371 20.27 -7.08 14.15
CA THR A 371 21.54 -6.79 13.47
C THR A 371 22.40 -8.04 13.31
N ALA A 372 23.22 -8.09 12.26
CA ALA A 372 24.25 -9.12 12.10
C ALA A 372 25.28 -9.05 13.25
N LYS A 373 25.76 -10.21 13.72
CA LYS A 373 26.79 -10.27 14.78
C LYS A 373 28.08 -9.60 14.29
N GLY A 374 28.42 -8.46 14.90
CA GLY A 374 29.62 -7.67 14.56
C GLY A 374 29.33 -6.38 13.80
N ALA A 375 28.09 -6.12 13.37
CA ALA A 375 27.70 -4.82 12.84
C ALA A 375 27.58 -3.78 13.98
N ARG A 376 28.24 -2.63 13.81
CA ARG A 376 28.13 -1.40 14.60
C ARG A 376 28.40 -0.21 13.68
#